data_AF-A0A1B6Z6J9-F1
#
_entry.id   AF-A0A1B6Z6J9-F1
#
_cell.length_a   1.000
_cell.length_b   1.000
_cell.length_c   1.000
_cell.angle_alpha   90.00
_cell.angle_beta   90.00
_cell.angle_gamma   90.00
#
_symmetry.space_group_name_H-M   'P 1'
#
loop_
_entity.id
_entity.type
_entity.pdbx_description
1 polymer ?
#
loop_
_entity_poly.entity_id
_entity_poly.type
_entity_poly.pdbx_seq_one_letter_code
_entity_poly.pdbx_strand_id
1 'polypeptide(L)' 'MAMTEVQLEECQILINNMPSGEYQIEDIYGEFNKENGDPRVFGKKFKKAVEDGKLENIELGRIDPGDKHWRYNLNGFLPD' A
#
# COMPACT_ATOMS: atom_id res chain seq x y z
N MET A 1 4.85 -7.86 14.01
CA MET A 1 3.37 -7.85 13.97
C MET A 1 2.94 -7.69 12.52
N ALA A 2 2.06 -8.55 12.02
CA ALA A 2 1.49 -8.45 10.67
C ALA A 2 0.28 -7.51 10.67
N MET A 3 -0.23 -7.18 9.48
CA MET A 3 -1.57 -6.59 9.32
C MET A 3 -2.63 -7.61 9.73
N THR A 4 -3.77 -7.13 10.25
CA THR A 4 -4.95 -7.98 10.47
C THR A 4 -5.67 -8.24 9.15
N GLU A 5 -6.57 -9.23 9.11
CA GLU A 5 -7.38 -9.54 7.92
C GLU A 5 -8.22 -8.34 7.49
N VAL A 6 -8.92 -7.68 8.43
CA VAL A 6 -9.69 -6.46 8.15
C VAL A 6 -8.83 -5.37 7.49
N GLN A 7 -7.61 -5.15 7.99
CA GLN A 7 -6.70 -4.16 7.40
C GLN A 7 -6.26 -4.56 5.99
N LEU A 8 -6.08 -5.86 5.71
CA LEU A 8 -5.72 -6.34 4.38
C LEU A 8 -6.88 -6.16 3.40
N GLU A 9 -8.11 -6.44 3.82
CA GLU A 9 -9.31 -6.22 2.99
C GLU A 9 -9.49 -4.74 2.64
N GLU A 10 -9.35 -3.84 3.61
CA GLU A 10 -9.44 -2.40 3.38
C GLU A 10 -8.33 -1.89 2.45
N CYS A 11 -7.10 -2.38 2.62
CA CYS A 11 -6.00 -2.13 1.67
C CYS A 11 -6.33 -2.61 0.26
N GLN A 12 -6.86 -3.82 0.14
CA GLN A 12 -7.16 -4.40 -1.15
C GLN A 12 -8.26 -3.62 -1.88
N ILE A 13 -9.29 -3.16 -1.14
CA ILE A 13 -10.35 -2.31 -1.68
C ILE A 13 -9.74 -1.01 -2.22
N LEU A 14 -8.87 -0.34 -1.45
CA LEU A 14 -8.23 0.90 -1.91
C LEU A 14 -7.38 0.67 -3.16
N ILE A 15 -6.52 -0.35 -3.15
CA ILE A 15 -5.66 -0.70 -4.29
C ILE A 15 -6.50 -0.96 -5.55
N ASN A 16 -7.60 -1.70 -5.44
CA ASN A 16 -8.47 -2.03 -6.57
C ASN A 16 -9.24 -0.81 -7.12
N ASN A 17 -9.48 0.22 -6.31
CA ASN A 17 -10.16 1.45 -6.73
C ASN A 17 -9.18 2.52 -7.25
N MET A 18 -7.88 2.33 -7.06
CA MET A 18 -6.87 3.26 -7.56
C MET A 18 -6.49 2.94 -9.01
N PRO A 19 -6.30 3.97 -9.86
CA PRO A 19 -5.83 3.75 -11.22
C PRO A 19 -4.40 3.19 -11.20
N SER A 20 -4.02 2.46 -12.25
CA SER A 20 -2.67 1.92 -12.37
C SER A 20 -1.64 3.06 -12.41
N GLY A 21 -0.52 2.91 -11.69
CA GLY A 21 0.48 3.96 -11.58
C GLY A 21 1.46 3.76 -10.41
N GLU A 22 2.43 4.66 -10.29
CA GLU A 22 3.36 4.70 -9.15
C GLU A 22 2.83 5.65 -8.08
N TYR A 23 2.69 5.15 -6.86
CA TYR A 23 2.14 5.89 -5.71
C TYR A 23 3.06 5.76 -4.51
N GLN A 24 3.11 6.80 -3.67
CA GLN A 24 3.71 6.65 -2.35
C GLN A 24 2.71 5.97 -1.42
N ILE A 25 3.22 5.35 -0.35
CA ILE A 25 2.35 4.72 0.67
C ILE A 25 1.30 5.68 1.26
N GLU A 26 1.65 6.97 1.35
CA GLU A 26 0.75 8.01 1.85
C GLU A 26 -0.38 8.30 0.85
N ASP A 27 -0.17 8.14 -0.45
CA ASP A 27 -1.21 8.32 -1.46
C ASP A 27 -2.23 7.16 -1.45
N ILE A 28 -1.78 5.95 -1.10
CA ILE A 28 -2.63 4.75 -1.07
C ILE A 28 -3.42 4.66 0.23
N TYR A 29 -2.76 4.92 1.36
CA TYR A 29 -3.30 4.62 2.68
C TYR A 29 -3.19 5.79 3.67
N GLY A 30 -2.68 6.96 3.26
CA GLY A 30 -2.39 8.08 4.15
C GLY A 30 -3.63 8.69 4.81
N GLU A 31 -4.78 8.67 4.14
CA GLU A 31 -6.06 9.08 4.77
C GLU A 31 -6.56 8.01 5.74
N PHE A 32 -6.51 6.74 5.35
CA PHE A 32 -7.01 5.60 6.12
C PHE A 32 -6.21 5.33 7.43
N ASN A 33 -4.92 5.64 7.41
CA ASN A 33 -4.01 5.38 8.52
C ASN A 33 -4.03 6.45 9.61
N LYS A 34 -4.39 7.70 9.26
CA LYS A 34 -4.46 8.81 10.23
C LYS A 34 -5.41 8.51 11.39
N GLU A 35 -6.40 7.66 11.16
CA GLU A 35 -7.39 7.26 12.16
C GLU A 35 -7.02 5.98 12.92
N ASN A 36 -6.08 5.17 12.40
CA ASN A 36 -5.86 3.78 12.85
C ASN A 36 -4.50 3.50 13.51
N GLY A 37 -3.57 4.46 13.57
CA GLY A 37 -2.35 4.33 14.39
C GLY A 37 -1.10 5.05 13.87
N ASP A 38 0.07 4.57 14.29
CA ASP A 38 1.35 5.16 13.93
C ASP A 38 1.73 4.84 12.47
N PRO A 39 1.96 5.86 11.62
CA PRO A 39 2.19 5.65 10.20
C PRO A 39 3.46 4.88 9.87
N ARG A 40 4.48 4.95 10.72
CA ARG A 40 5.75 4.22 10.51
C ARG A 40 5.58 2.73 10.76
N VAL A 41 4.76 2.37 11.76
CA VAL A 41 4.47 0.97 12.07
C VAL A 41 3.62 0.37 10.97
N PHE A 42 2.59 1.09 10.53
CA PHE A 42 1.76 0.66 9.41
C PHE A 42 2.58 0.47 8.14
N GLY A 43 3.43 1.44 7.76
CA GLY A 43 4.19 1.34 6.53
C GLY A 43 5.12 0.12 6.47
N LYS A 44 5.70 -0.27 7.61
CA LYS A 44 6.47 -1.53 7.71
C LYS A 44 5.59 -2.77 7.53
N LYS A 45 4.39 -2.77 8.10
CA LYS A 45 3.43 -3.88 7.98
C LYS A 45 2.91 -4.02 6.55
N PHE A 46 2.55 -2.89 5.92
CA PHE A 46 2.06 -2.83 4.56
C PHE A 46 3.11 -3.29 3.56
N LYS A 47 4.35 -2.76 3.66
CA LYS A 47 5.49 -3.26 2.89
C LYS A 47 5.63 -4.78 3.00
N LYS A 48 5.56 -5.32 4.21
CA LYS A 48 5.64 -6.76 4.43
C LYS A 48 4.45 -7.52 3.83
N ALA A 49 3.24 -6.98 3.88
CA ALA A 49 2.08 -7.60 3.25
C ALA A 49 2.22 -7.69 1.72
N VAL A 50 2.75 -6.65 1.08
CA VAL A 50 3.08 -6.65 -0.35
C VAL A 50 4.19 -7.67 -0.66
N GLU A 51 5.28 -7.68 0.12
CA GLU A 51 6.39 -8.65 -0.05
C GLU A 51 5.96 -10.11 0.17
N ASP A 52 5.04 -10.34 1.12
CA ASP A 52 4.49 -11.66 1.42
C ASP A 52 3.39 -12.08 0.40
N GLY A 53 3.07 -11.24 -0.59
CA GLY A 53 2.05 -11.52 -1.62
C GLY A 53 0.62 -11.57 -1.10
N LYS A 54 0.33 -10.87 0.01
CA LYS A 54 -1.01 -10.82 0.62
C LYS A 54 -1.94 -9.78 -0.01
N LEU A 55 -1.36 -8.86 -0.78
CA LEU A 55 -2.09 -7.82 -1.51
C LEU A 55 -1.84 -8.05 -2.99
N GLU A 56 -2.91 -8.02 -3.77
CA GLU A 56 -2.91 -8.21 -5.22
C GLU A 56 -2.94 -6.86 -5.93
N ASN A 57 -2.53 -6.84 -7.21
CA ASN A 57 -2.47 -5.62 -8.03
C ASN A 57 -1.56 -4.52 -7.46
N ILE A 58 -0.60 -4.89 -6.62
CA ILE A 58 0.39 -3.98 -6.05
C ILE A 58 1.75 -4.66 -5.98
N GLU A 59 2.81 -3.91 -6.25
CA GLU A 59 4.19 -4.34 -6.12
C GLU A 59 5.06 -3.23 -5.55
N LEU A 60 6.18 -3.60 -4.93
CA LEU A 60 7.15 -2.61 -4.44
C LEU A 60 7.79 -1.89 -5.63
N GLY A 61 7.60 -0.57 -5.67
CA GLY A 61 8.20 0.31 -6.67
C GLY A 61 9.67 0.60 -6.38
N ARG A 62 10.26 1.47 -7.20
CA ARG A 62 11.66 1.83 -7.05
C ARG A 62 11.85 2.65 -5.77
N ILE A 63 12.84 2.26 -4.97
CA ILE A 63 13.27 3.04 -3.80
C ILE A 63 14.35 4.00 -4.28
N ASP A 64 14.00 5.28 -4.39
CA ASP A 64 15.00 6.30 -4.66
C ASP A 64 15.85 6.53 -3.39
N PRO A 65 17.19 6.55 -3.49
CA PRO A 65 18.07 6.67 -2.33
C PRO A 65 17.97 8.02 -1.59
N GLY A 66 17.18 8.97 -2.10
CA GLY A 66 16.84 10.23 -1.43
C GLY A 66 15.39 10.34 -0.96
N ASP A 67 14.54 9.37 -1.29
CA ASP A 67 13.13 9.38 -0.94
C ASP A 67 12.92 8.64 0.38
N LYS A 68 12.22 9.28 1.32
CA LYS A 68 12.01 8.74 2.67
C LYS A 68 10.80 7.83 2.75
N HIS A 69 10.04 7.72 1.65
CA HIS A 69 8.81 6.96 1.59
C HIS A 69 8.90 5.82 0.58
N TRP A 70 8.28 4.69 0.92
CA TRP A 70 8.19 3.55 0.03
C TRP A 70 7.21 3.88 -1.09
N ARG A 71 7.62 3.59 -2.32
CA ARG A 71 6.79 3.67 -3.51
C ARG A 71 6.26 2.30 -3.88
N TYR A 72 5.09 2.29 -4.49
CA TYR A 72 4.41 1.09 -4.93
C TYR A 72 3.87 1.31 -6.33
N ASN A 73 4.05 0.32 -7.19
CA ASN A 73 3.35 0.30 -8.47
C ASN A 73 2.04 -0.43 -8.27
N LEU A 74 0.94 0.24 -8.58
CA LEU A 74 -0.38 -0.36 -8.60
C LEU A 74 -0.67 -0.77 -10.03
N ASN A 75 -1.03 -2.03 -10.19
CA ASN A 75 -1.54 -2.60 -11.44
C ASN A 75 -3.07 -2.59 -11.39
N GLY A 76 -3.64 -1.45 -10.99
CA GLY A 76 -5.08 -1.26 -10.82
C GLY A 76 -5.85 -1.71 -12.06
N PHE A 77 -7.07 -2.19 -11.86
CA PHE A 77 -7.93 -2.63 -12.95
C PHE A 77 -8.37 -1.41 -13.76
N LEU A 78 -7.98 -1.31 -15.02
CA LEU A 78 -8.67 -0.44 -15.98
C LEU A 78 -9.99 -1.12 -16.32
N PRO A 79 -11.16 -0.61 -15.89
CA PRO A 79 -12.41 -1.08 -16.48
C PRO A 79 -12.37 -0.72 -17.96
N ASP A 80 -12.48 -1.73 -18.82
CA ASP A 80 -12.67 -1.60 -20.27
C ASP A 80 -13.94 -0.78 -20.59
#